data_AF-A0A7V0TTK3-F1
#
_entry.id   AF-A0A7V0TTK3-F1
#
_cell.length_a   1.000
_cell.length_b   1.000
_cell.length_c   1.000
_cell.angle_alpha   90.00
_cell.angle_beta   90.00
_cell.angle_gamma   90.00
#
_symmetry.space_group_name_H-M   'P 1'
#
loop_
_entity.id
_entity.type
_entity.pdbx_description
1 polymer ?
#
loop_
_entity_poly.entity_id
_entity_poly.type
_entity_poly.pdbx_seq_one_letter_code
_entity_poly.pdbx_strand_id
1 'polypeptide(L)'
;MIYLDICTGGYKDIYHFSYKRVAGQKPSDDFGKLTNELAREWWAEENRSKRKYLASNHVLSLAEKSKAEASARPKVLKAFTVQEASLSCMGMKKKDLESADLKKIIKNSYRRQAKIHHPDLGGVAVKFRKLNKA
;
A
#
# COMPACT_ATOMS: atom_id res chain seq x y z
N MET A 1 -5.29 5.47 30.28
CA MET A 1 -4.99 6.34 29.13
C MET A 1 -5.84 5.91 27.95
N ILE A 2 -6.13 6.82 27.02
CA ILE A 2 -6.67 6.56 25.69
C ILE A 2 -5.67 7.10 24.67
N TYR A 3 -5.55 6.40 23.55
CA TYR A 3 -4.64 6.76 22.48
C TYR A 3 -5.39 6.81 21.15
N LEU A 4 -5.08 7.81 20.34
CA LEU A 4 -5.51 7.93 18.95
C LEU A 4 -4.25 8.09 18.09
N ASP A 5 -3.96 7.06 17.30
CA ASP A 5 -2.84 7.05 16.38
C ASP A 5 -3.32 7.28 14.95
N ILE A 6 -2.70 8.26 14.29
CA ILE A 6 -3.02 8.59 12.89
C ILE A 6 -1.76 8.43 12.05
N CYS A 7 -1.88 7.63 10.97
CA CYS A 7 -0.87 7.53 9.93
C CYS A 7 -1.40 8.16 8.66
N THR A 8 -0.84 9.30 8.24
CA THR A 8 -1.26 9.98 7.02
C THR A 8 -0.57 9.37 5.79
N GLY A 9 -1.29 9.31 4.67
CA GLY A 9 -0.75 8.81 3.41
C GLY A 9 0.45 9.64 2.95
N GLY A 10 1.59 8.99 2.71
CA GLY A 10 2.82 9.63 2.22
C GLY A 10 3.81 10.11 3.30
N TYR A 11 3.40 10.20 4.57
CA TYR A 11 4.30 10.58 5.66
C TYR A 11 4.91 9.36 6.35
N LYS A 12 6.10 9.53 6.95
CA LYS A 12 6.83 8.46 7.65
C LYS A 12 6.47 8.36 9.14
N ASP A 13 5.84 9.38 9.69
CA ASP A 13 5.59 9.49 11.13
C ASP A 13 4.19 9.01 11.52
N ILE A 14 4.05 8.56 12.76
CA ILE A 14 2.76 8.33 13.40
C ILE A 14 2.49 9.53 14.31
N TYR A 15 1.31 10.10 14.18
CA TYR A 15 0.82 11.18 15.03
C TYR A 15 0.06 10.58 16.20
N HIS A 16 0.64 10.69 17.40
CA HIS A 16 0.13 10.09 18.62
C HIS A 16 -0.58 11.14 19.47
N PHE A 17 -1.88 10.94 19.72
CA PHE A 17 -2.64 11.73 20.68
C PHE A 17 -2.93 10.87 21.91
N SER A 18 -2.72 11.44 23.09
CA SER A 18 -2.98 10.76 24.35
C SER A 18 -3.99 11.55 25.20
N TYR A 19 -4.88 10.83 25.89
CA TYR A 19 -5.87 11.43 26.77
C TYR A 19 -5.99 10.66 28.09
N LYS A 20 -5.92 11.38 29.21
CA LYS A 20 -5.99 10.78 30.54
C LYS A 20 -7.42 10.31 30.81
N ARG A 21 -7.56 9.02 31.15
CA ARG A 21 -8.85 8.44 31.51
C ARG A 21 -9.33 8.97 32.86
N VAL A 22 -10.64 9.18 32.96
CA VAL A 22 -11.29 9.54 34.21
C VAL A 22 -11.85 8.27 34.87
N ALA A 23 -11.57 8.11 36.17
CA ALA A 23 -12.09 6.97 36.92
C ALA A 23 -13.63 6.98 36.92
N GLY A 24 -14.24 5.82 36.67
CA GLY A 24 -15.70 5.67 36.61
C GLY A 24 -16.36 6.09 35.29
N GLN A 25 -15.63 6.66 34.32
CA GLN A 25 -16.17 6.98 32.99
C GLN A 25 -15.90 5.87 31.97
N LYS A 26 -16.80 5.77 30.99
CA LYS A 26 -16.63 4.83 29.87
C LYS A 26 -15.49 5.34 28.98
N PRO A 27 -14.64 4.44 28.46
CA PRO A 27 -13.59 4.82 27.50
C PRO A 27 -14.13 5.59 26.29
N SER A 28 -15.36 5.30 25.85
CA SER A 28 -16.02 6.02 24.76
C SER A 28 -16.20 7.50 25.05
N ASP A 29 -16.51 7.86 26.30
CA ASP A 29 -16.80 9.23 26.70
C ASP A 29 -15.51 10.05 26.75
N ASP A 30 -14.45 9.46 27.32
CA ASP A 30 -13.10 10.02 27.34
C ASP A 30 -12.55 10.18 25.90
N PHE A 31 -12.78 9.21 25.02
CA PHE A 31 -12.40 9.32 23.61
C PHE A 31 -13.19 10.42 22.89
N GLY A 32 -14.49 10.52 23.17
CA GLY A 32 -15.34 11.60 22.64
C GLY A 32 -14.82 12.99 23.04
N LYS A 33 -14.36 13.16 24.29
CA LYS A 33 -13.73 14.40 24.76
C LYS A 33 -12.46 14.73 24.00
N LEU A 34 -11.56 13.77 23.84
CA LEU A 34 -10.35 13.92 23.03
C LEU A 34 -10.71 14.38 21.60
N THR A 35 -11.65 13.70 20.94
CA THR A 35 -12.04 14.07 19.57
C THR A 35 -12.70 15.44 19.49
N ASN A 36 -13.47 15.84 20.51
CA ASN A 36 -14.09 17.17 20.57
C ASN A 36 -13.05 18.28 20.78
N GLU A 37 -12.01 18.04 21.58
CA GLU A 37 -10.88 18.96 21.74
C GLU A 37 -10.16 19.17 20.41
N LEU A 38 -9.79 18.08 19.73
CA LEU A 38 -9.13 18.16 18.41
C LEU A 38 -10.03 18.82 17.36
N ALA A 39 -11.34 18.55 17.38
CA ALA A 39 -12.29 19.19 16.47
C ALA A 39 -12.38 20.71 16.71
N ARG A 40 -12.34 21.17 17.96
CA ARG A 40 -12.34 22.61 18.27
C ARG A 40 -11.11 23.30 17.70
N GLU A 41 -9.93 22.72 17.87
CA GLU A 41 -8.68 23.23 17.28
C GLU A 41 -8.75 23.26 15.74
N TRP A 42 -9.32 22.19 15.16
CA TRP A 42 -9.52 22.12 13.71
C TRP A 42 -10.43 23.24 13.19
N TRP A 43 -11.61 23.41 13.80
CA TRP A 43 -12.58 24.43 13.39
C TRP A 43 -12.04 25.85 13.64
N ALA A 44 -11.29 26.07 14.71
CA ALA A 44 -10.64 27.36 14.96
C ALA A 44 -9.67 27.74 13.83
N GLU A 45 -8.82 26.80 13.41
CA GLU A 45 -7.85 27.05 12.34
C GLU A 45 -8.51 27.12 10.96
N GLU A 46 -9.57 26.33 10.69
CA GLU A 46 -10.34 26.47 9.45
C GLU A 46 -11.05 27.82 9.41
N ASN A 47 -11.64 28.28 10.51
CA ASN A 47 -12.30 29.57 10.58
C ASN A 47 -11.33 30.74 10.37
N ARG A 48 -10.10 30.64 10.90
CA ARG A 48 -9.03 31.63 10.75
C ARG A 48 -8.45 31.66 9.34
N SER A 49 -8.11 30.49 8.78
CA SER A 49 -7.36 30.37 7.52
C SER A 49 -8.23 30.20 6.28
N LYS A 50 -9.49 29.77 6.46
CA LYS A 50 -10.42 29.32 5.41
C LYS A 50 -9.89 28.14 4.57
N ARG A 51 -8.90 27.39 5.08
CA ARG A 51 -8.21 26.31 4.36
C ARG A 51 -8.18 25.02 5.18
N LYS A 52 -8.94 24.02 4.74
CA LYS A 52 -9.04 22.69 5.38
C LYS A 52 -7.71 21.97 5.58
N TYR A 53 -6.80 22.08 4.62
CA TYR A 53 -5.50 21.41 4.72
C TYR A 53 -4.63 22.03 5.82
N LEU A 54 -4.74 23.35 6.07
CA LEU A 54 -4.03 24.01 7.16
C LEU A 54 -4.60 23.60 8.51
N ALA A 55 -5.93 23.54 8.64
CA ALA A 55 -6.58 23.02 9.85
C ALA A 55 -6.16 21.58 10.16
N SER A 56 -6.11 20.73 9.15
CA SER A 56 -5.68 19.33 9.30
C SER A 56 -4.22 19.23 9.72
N ASN A 57 -3.33 19.99 9.08
CA ASN A 57 -1.91 20.05 9.46
C ASN A 57 -1.71 20.63 10.86
N HIS A 58 -2.53 21.60 11.25
CA HIS A 58 -2.50 22.19 12.58
C HIS A 58 -2.84 21.16 13.66
N VAL A 59 -3.95 20.43 13.52
CA VAL A 59 -4.29 19.35 14.46
C VAL A 59 -3.19 18.30 14.53
N LEU A 60 -2.65 17.87 13.39
CA LEU A 60 -1.54 16.91 13.35
C LEU A 60 -0.28 17.46 14.05
N SER A 61 -0.05 18.78 14.04
CA SER A 61 1.08 19.38 14.74
C SER A 61 0.95 19.38 16.26
N LEU A 62 -0.27 19.22 16.80
CA LEU A 62 -0.52 19.08 18.24
C LEU A 62 -0.18 17.68 18.78
N ALA A 63 -0.01 16.70 17.88
CA ALA A 63 0.31 15.33 18.26
C ALA A 63 1.79 15.19 18.64
N GLU A 64 2.07 14.21 19.50
CA GLU A 64 3.42 13.72 19.66
C GLU A 64 3.83 12.94 18.39
N LYS A 65 4.94 13.36 17.78
CA LYS A 65 5.49 12.67 16.62
C LYS A 65 6.37 11.53 17.10
N SER A 66 5.91 10.30 16.90
CA SER A 66 6.77 9.14 17.05
C SER A 66 7.29 8.75 15.67
N LYS A 67 8.62 8.52 15.56
CA LYS A 67 9.16 7.84 14.38
C LYS A 67 8.47 6.50 14.31
N ALA A 68 7.73 6.27 13.23
CA ALA A 68 7.03 5.00 13.06
C ALA A 68 8.08 3.87 13.12
N GLU A 69 8.04 3.05 14.18
CA GLU A 69 8.71 1.77 14.11
C GLU A 69 8.09 1.02 12.93
N ALA A 70 8.93 0.50 12.04
CA ALA A 70 8.49 -0.16 10.82
C ALA A 70 7.48 -1.31 11.07
N SER A 71 7.37 -1.77 12.33
CA SER A 71 6.43 -2.78 12.81
C SER A 71 4.97 -2.32 12.89
N ALA A 72 4.70 -1.04 13.17
CA ALA A 72 3.33 -0.55 13.40
C ALA A 72 2.52 -0.33 12.10
N ARG A 73 3.17 -0.39 10.94
CA ARG A 73 2.49 -0.27 9.64
C ARG A 73 2.00 -1.64 9.18
N PRO A 74 0.71 -1.77 8.80
CA PRO A 74 0.25 -2.97 8.11
C PRO A 74 1.14 -3.22 6.88
N LYS A 75 1.78 -4.38 6.82
CA LYS A 75 2.55 -4.77 5.64
C LYS A 75 1.57 -4.86 4.48
N VAL A 76 1.66 -3.95 3.53
CA VAL A 76 0.93 -4.05 2.27
C VAL A 76 1.49 -5.26 1.53
N LEU A 77 0.84 -6.40 1.72
CA LEU A 77 1.15 -7.62 0.97
C LEU A 77 0.67 -7.38 -0.46
N LYS A 78 1.59 -7.02 -1.35
CA LYS A 78 1.32 -7.05 -2.79
C LYS A 78 1.21 -8.51 -3.20
N ALA A 79 0.00 -9.05 -3.18
CA ALA A 79 -0.29 -10.33 -3.81
C ALA A 79 -0.20 -10.12 -5.33
N PHE A 80 0.88 -10.60 -5.94
CA PHE A 80 1.00 -10.58 -7.39
C PHE A 80 0.07 -11.65 -7.98
N THR A 81 -0.97 -11.21 -8.68
CA THR A 81 -1.83 -12.13 -9.43
C THR A 81 -1.08 -12.60 -10.68
N VAL A 82 -0.74 -13.89 -10.70
CA VAL A 82 -0.16 -14.53 -11.88
C VAL A 82 -1.25 -14.70 -12.94
N GLN A 83 -1.05 -14.12 -14.12
CA GLN A 83 -1.95 -14.33 -15.24
C GLN A 83 -1.67 -15.70 -15.88
N GLU A 84 -2.62 -16.63 -15.77
CA GLU A 84 -2.49 -17.98 -16.36
C GLU A 84 -2.29 -17.94 -17.88
N ALA A 85 -2.86 -16.92 -18.55
CA ALA A 85 -2.65 -16.68 -19.98
C ALA A 85 -1.18 -16.39 -20.32
N SER A 86 -0.45 -15.68 -19.47
CA SER A 86 0.98 -15.40 -19.65
C SER A 86 1.81 -16.66 -19.45
N LEU A 87 1.53 -17.44 -18.41
CA LEU A 87 2.16 -18.75 -18.20
C LEU A 87 1.93 -19.68 -19.40
N SER A 88 0.69 -19.75 -19.89
CA SER A 88 0.33 -20.57 -21.05
C SER A 88 1.04 -20.10 -22.32
N CYS A 89 1.13 -18.78 -22.55
CA CYS A 89 1.84 -18.19 -23.69
C CYS A 89 3.34 -18.50 -23.66
N MET A 90 3.94 -18.51 -22.47
CA MET A 90 5.34 -18.88 -22.28
C MET A 90 5.55 -20.40 -22.26
N GLY A 91 4.49 -21.20 -22.10
CA GLY A 91 4.59 -22.64 -21.92
C GLY A 91 5.19 -23.03 -20.57
N MET A 92 4.99 -22.20 -19.55
CA MET A 92 5.38 -22.45 -18.16
C MET A 92 4.20 -22.96 -17.34
N LYS A 93 4.48 -23.73 -16.29
CA LYS A 93 3.51 -24.18 -15.29
C LYS A 93 3.66 -23.35 -14.02
N LYS A 94 2.59 -23.29 -13.22
CA LYS A 94 2.60 -22.55 -11.94
C LYS A 94 3.75 -22.99 -11.01
N LYS A 95 4.03 -24.30 -10.96
CA LYS A 95 5.16 -24.86 -10.19
C LYS A 95 6.54 -24.33 -10.59
N ASP A 96 6.70 -23.88 -11.84
CA ASP A 96 7.98 -23.36 -12.32
C ASP A 96 8.29 -22.00 -11.68
N LEU A 97 7.26 -21.26 -11.22
CA LEU A 97 7.39 -19.99 -10.50
C LEU A 97 8.03 -20.14 -9.12
N GLU A 98 8.00 -21.35 -8.55
CA GLU A 98 8.57 -21.65 -7.24
C GLU A 98 10.01 -22.16 -7.34
N SER A 99 10.56 -22.26 -8.55
CA SER A 99 11.92 -22.74 -8.78
C SER A 99 12.98 -21.72 -8.35
N ALA A 100 14.06 -22.20 -7.74
CA ALA A 100 15.27 -21.40 -7.47
C ALA A 100 15.90 -20.85 -8.76
N ASP A 101 15.71 -21.53 -9.90
CA ASP A 101 16.24 -21.17 -11.21
C ASP A 101 15.23 -20.44 -12.10
N LEU A 102 14.19 -19.82 -11.52
CA LEU A 102 13.08 -19.18 -12.24
C LEU A 102 13.54 -18.27 -13.39
N LYS A 103 14.57 -17.45 -13.17
CA LYS A 103 15.11 -16.55 -14.21
C LYS A 103 15.59 -17.31 -15.45
N LYS A 104 16.22 -18.47 -15.26
CA LYS A 104 16.72 -19.33 -16.35
C LYS A 104 15.57 -20.00 -17.07
N ILE A 105 14.56 -20.47 -16.32
CA ILE A 105 13.36 -21.09 -16.87
C ILE A 105 12.61 -20.10 -17.76
N ILE A 106 12.36 -18.87 -17.29
CA ILE A 106 11.69 -17.81 -18.07
C ILE A 106 12.45 -17.54 -19.37
N LYS A 107 13.78 -17.33 -19.31
CA LYS A 107 14.58 -17.05 -20.51
C LYS A 107 14.53 -18.19 -21.52
N ASN A 108 14.63 -19.43 -21.07
CA ASN A 108 14.62 -20.59 -21.94
C ASN A 108 13.24 -20.83 -22.57
N SER A 109 12.18 -20.68 -21.76
CA SER A 109 10.80 -20.72 -22.21
C SER A 109 10.53 -19.66 -23.28
N TYR A 110 10.90 -18.40 -23.01
CA TYR A 110 10.76 -17.31 -23.98
C TYR A 110 11.50 -17.62 -25.28
N ARG A 111 12.78 -18.00 -25.23
CA ARG A 111 13.58 -18.33 -26.43
C ARG A 111 12.95 -19.45 -27.26
N ARG A 112 12.43 -20.48 -26.60
CA ARG A 112 11.74 -21.60 -27.25
C ARG A 112 10.47 -21.12 -27.97
N GLN A 113 9.62 -20.36 -27.29
CA GLN A 113 8.38 -19.84 -27.87
C GLN A 113 8.63 -18.80 -28.97
N ALA A 114 9.65 -17.95 -28.79
CA ALA A 114 10.06 -16.95 -29.77
C ALA A 114 10.49 -17.61 -31.07
N LYS A 115 11.28 -18.69 -31.00
CA LYS A 115 11.68 -19.46 -32.17
C LYS A 115 10.50 -20.11 -32.91
N ILE A 116 9.49 -20.59 -32.19
CA ILE A 116 8.29 -21.22 -32.77
C ILE A 116 7.37 -20.19 -33.44
N HIS A 117 7.22 -19.01 -32.82
CA HIS A 117 6.28 -17.99 -33.27
C HIS A 117 6.91 -16.86 -34.07
N HIS A 118 8.21 -16.92 -34.36
CA HIS A 118 8.92 -15.87 -35.08
C HIS A 118 8.32 -15.68 -36.48
N PRO A 119 7.91 -14.45 -36.87
CA PRO A 119 7.30 -14.21 -38.18
C PRO A 119 8.22 -14.61 -39.35
N ASP A 120 9.52 -14.34 -39.22
CA ASP A 120 10.50 -14.66 -40.26
C ASP A 120 10.71 -16.18 -40.47
N LEU A 121 10.26 -17.00 -39.51
CA LEU A 121 10.30 -18.47 -39.61
C LEU A 121 8.92 -19.07 -39.96
N GLY A 122 7.98 -18.25 -40.48
CA GLY A 122 6.61 -18.67 -40.79
C GLY A 122 5.68 -18.70 -39.58
N GLY A 123 6.08 -18.11 -38.46
CA GLY A 123 5.29 -18.00 -37.24
C GLY A 123 4.22 -16.91 -37.30
N VAL A 124 3.24 -16.99 -36.38
CA VAL A 124 2.14 -16.02 -36.32
C VAL A 124 2.57 -14.77 -35.54
N ALA A 125 2.74 -13.65 -36.24
CA ALA A 125 3.19 -12.36 -35.66
C ALA A 125 2.36 -11.87 -34.47
N VAL A 126 1.04 -12.17 -34.43
CA VAL A 126 0.18 -11.84 -33.28
C VAL A 126 0.59 -12.62 -32.03
N LYS A 127 0.93 -13.91 -32.17
CA LYS A 127 1.39 -14.75 -31.06
C LYS A 127 2.76 -14.31 -30.55
N PHE A 128 3.65 -13.92 -31.46
CA PHE A 128 4.96 -13.36 -31.09
C PHE A 128 4.84 -12.06 -30.28
N ARG A 129 3.95 -11.15 -30.69
CA ARG A 129 3.66 -9.91 -29.94
C ARG A 129 3.06 -10.19 -28.57
N LYS A 130 2.19 -11.21 -28.45
CA LYS A 130 1.62 -11.65 -27.17
C LYS A 130 2.70 -12.21 -26.24
N LEU A 131 3.62 -13.03 -26.78
CA LEU A 131 4.77 -13.55 -26.05
C LEU A 131 5.69 -12.43 -25.54
N ASN A 132 5.92 -11.39 -26.33
CA ASN A 132 6.80 -10.28 -25.93
C ASN A 132 6.21 -9.38 -24.83
N LYS A 133 4.89 -9.42 -24.63
CA LYS A 133 4.17 -8.67 -23.58
C LYS A 133 3.94 -9.50 -22.32
N ALA A 134 4.02 -10.83 -22.41
CA ALA A 134 3.78 -11.77 -21.33
C ALA A 134 4.96 -11.79 -20.34
#